data_AF-F8X1F6-F1
#
_entry.id   AF-F8X1F6-F1
#
_cell.length_a   1.000
_cell.length_b   1.000
_cell.length_c   1.000
_cell.angle_alpha   90.00
_cell.angle_beta   90.00
_cell.angle_gamma   90.00
#
_symmetry.space_group_name_H-M   'P 1'
#
loop_
_entity.id
_entity.type
_entity.pdbx_description
1 polymer ?
#
loop_
_entity_poly.entity_id
_entity_poly.type
_entity_poly.pdbx_seq_one_letter_code
_entity_poly.pdbx_strand_id
1 'polypeptide(L)'
;MDDLSVNLKAFYFSPQFWWKTFERAINLTDAFGEEIDSSFSFKKWIQTGTVEHDSISINLEHDYKTDKEYTEAIKNDYFFEIIGVNHFGHQVSAKSYEDLLEKHQIKEEIPLKYSFRIYDLNQFISMYVQQWLVFDSYYHWVKWQLYFDFIISKLNTPSKELFLYMWTLIFNEVEFEHNLFKDVNQYKMFRDKLDDIKKESSYVENEIIKIRKKKKK
;
A
#
# COMPACT_ATOMS: atom_id res chain seq x y z
N MET A 1 -24.30 -19.72 -9.31
CA MET A 1 -24.40 -19.06 -8.00
C MET A 1 -23.27 -19.64 -7.18
N ASP A 2 -22.14 -18.95 -7.14
CA ASP A 2 -21.04 -19.36 -6.28
C ASP A 2 -21.46 -19.20 -4.84
N ASP A 3 -21.20 -20.24 -4.05
CA ASP A 3 -21.44 -20.25 -2.62
C ASP A 3 -20.56 -19.16 -1.98
N LEU A 4 -21.16 -18.01 -1.70
CA LEU A 4 -20.58 -16.92 -0.89
C LEU A 4 -20.50 -17.39 0.56
N SER A 5 -19.74 -18.46 0.80
CA SER A 5 -19.47 -18.97 2.13
C SER A 5 -18.57 -17.96 2.84
N VAL A 6 -19.16 -17.23 3.77
CA VAL A 6 -18.48 -16.21 4.56
C VAL A 6 -17.51 -16.88 5.53
N ASN A 7 -16.23 -16.51 5.45
CA ASN A 7 -15.23 -16.96 6.42
C ASN A 7 -15.32 -16.12 7.69
N LEU A 8 -16.19 -16.55 8.62
CA LEU A 8 -16.44 -15.84 9.88
C LEU A 8 -15.20 -15.72 10.77
N LYS A 9 -14.18 -16.57 10.59
CA LYS A 9 -12.92 -16.46 11.34
C LYS A 9 -12.08 -15.28 10.86
N ALA A 10 -12.19 -14.87 9.61
CA ALA A 10 -11.52 -13.66 9.14
C ALA A 10 -12.08 -12.39 9.80
N PHE A 11 -13.32 -12.39 10.33
CA PHE A 11 -13.87 -11.25 11.08
C PHE A 11 -13.15 -10.97 12.41
N TYR A 12 -12.30 -11.88 12.91
CA TYR A 12 -11.52 -11.63 14.13
C TYR A 12 -10.58 -10.42 14.01
N PHE A 13 -10.23 -9.99 12.79
CA PHE A 13 -9.44 -8.81 12.55
C PHE A 13 -10.28 -7.52 12.61
N SER A 14 -10.62 -7.12 13.83
CA SER A 14 -11.28 -5.82 14.09
C SER A 14 -10.44 -4.64 13.55
N PRO A 15 -11.06 -3.47 13.29
CA PRO A 15 -10.31 -2.26 12.97
C PRO A 15 -9.22 -1.93 14.01
N GLN A 16 -9.46 -2.21 15.30
CA GLN A 16 -8.47 -2.01 16.36
C GLN A 16 -7.29 -3.00 16.26
N PHE A 17 -7.54 -4.23 15.80
CA PHE A 17 -6.48 -5.20 15.55
C PHE A 17 -5.55 -4.69 14.45
N TRP A 18 -6.10 -4.35 13.28
CA TRP A 18 -5.34 -3.79 12.17
C TRP A 18 -4.55 -2.56 12.60
N TRP A 19 -5.20 -1.60 13.28
CA TRP A 19 -4.53 -0.39 13.78
C TRP A 19 -3.29 -0.70 14.62
N LYS A 20 -3.40 -1.61 15.59
CA LYS A 20 -2.29 -1.99 16.47
C LYS A 20 -1.15 -2.69 15.71
N THR A 21 -1.50 -3.59 14.79
CA THR A 21 -0.53 -4.29 13.96
C THR A 21 0.23 -3.32 13.06
N PHE A 22 -0.48 -2.38 12.42
CA PHE A 22 0.15 -1.31 11.64
C PHE A 22 1.09 -0.44 12.49
N GLU A 23 0.61 0.03 13.64
CA GLU A 23 1.42 0.89 14.52
C GLU A 23 2.73 0.20 14.94
N ARG A 24 2.67 -1.08 15.31
CA ARG A 24 3.85 -1.87 15.65
C ARG A 24 4.79 -2.05 14.47
N ALA A 25 4.28 -2.48 13.33
CA ALA A 25 5.07 -2.71 12.13
C ALA A 25 5.75 -1.42 11.63
N ILE A 26 5.04 -0.28 11.66
CA ILE A 26 5.58 1.04 11.30
C ILE A 26 6.71 1.43 12.26
N ASN A 27 6.48 1.36 13.58
CA ASN A 27 7.49 1.75 14.56
C ASN A 27 8.76 0.86 14.47
N LEU A 28 8.60 -0.45 14.26
CA LEU A 28 9.72 -1.36 14.07
C LEU A 28 10.49 -1.06 12.78
N THR A 29 9.77 -0.86 11.68
CA THR A 29 10.38 -0.56 10.38
C THR A 29 11.09 0.79 10.38
N ASP A 30 10.52 1.79 11.04
CA ASP A 30 11.11 3.12 11.20
C ASP A 30 12.43 3.08 11.97
N ALA A 31 12.48 2.37 13.09
CA ALA A 31 13.71 2.17 13.85
C ALA A 31 14.82 1.50 13.02
N PHE A 32 14.48 0.59 12.10
CA PHE A 32 15.45 -0.01 11.18
C PHE A 32 15.80 0.92 10.02
N GLY A 33 14.84 1.68 9.52
CA GLY A 33 15.06 2.70 8.50
C GLY A 33 16.09 3.74 8.97
N GLU A 34 15.97 4.22 10.21
CA GLU A 34 16.93 5.16 10.82
C GLU A 34 18.35 4.58 10.94
N GLU A 35 18.48 3.26 11.13
CA GLU A 35 19.79 2.60 11.16
C GLU A 35 20.44 2.45 9.77
N ILE A 36 19.63 2.46 8.70
CA ILE A 36 20.08 2.36 7.30
C ILE A 36 20.36 3.75 6.72
N ASP A 37 19.43 4.69 6.93
CA ASP A 37 19.51 6.09 6.50
C ASP A 37 18.87 6.99 7.56
N SER A 38 19.72 7.60 8.39
CA SER A 38 19.29 8.49 9.47
C SER A 38 18.63 9.79 8.99
N SER A 39 18.68 10.11 7.70
CA SER A 39 18.03 11.30 7.13
C SER A 39 16.57 11.04 6.72
N PHE A 40 16.15 9.78 6.68
CA PHE A 40 14.82 9.37 6.26
C PHE A 40 14.01 8.83 7.44
N SER A 41 12.86 9.44 7.72
CA SER A 41 11.87 8.88 8.66
C SER A 41 10.78 8.15 7.89
N PHE A 42 10.83 6.82 7.95
CA PHE A 42 9.84 5.94 7.33
C PHE A 42 8.44 6.17 7.92
N LYS A 43 8.33 6.33 9.24
CA LYS A 43 7.07 6.60 9.92
C LYS A 43 6.44 7.91 9.43
N LYS A 44 7.24 8.99 9.35
CA LYS A 44 6.76 10.26 8.82
C LYS A 44 6.32 10.13 7.37
N TRP A 45 7.07 9.37 6.57
CA TRP A 45 6.71 9.09 5.19
C TRP A 45 5.40 8.30 5.06
N ILE A 46 5.17 7.26 5.87
CA ILE A 46 3.89 6.53 5.88
C ILE A 46 2.72 7.45 6.28
N GLN A 47 2.93 8.31 7.28
CA GLN A 47 1.87 9.14 7.86
C GLN A 47 1.50 10.36 7.00
N THR A 48 2.48 10.97 6.33
CA THR A 48 2.30 12.26 5.64
C THR A 48 2.76 12.27 4.19
N GLY A 49 3.42 11.19 3.74
CA GLY A 49 3.94 11.08 2.39
C GLY A 49 2.84 10.91 1.36
N THR A 50 3.19 11.23 0.12
CA THR A 50 2.32 11.13 -1.04
C THR A 50 3.02 10.49 -2.22
N VAL A 51 2.23 10.00 -3.15
CA VAL A 51 2.68 9.44 -4.44
C VAL A 51 1.97 10.18 -5.57
N GLU A 52 2.74 10.70 -6.52
CA GLU A 52 2.21 11.39 -7.69
C GLU A 52 1.84 10.40 -8.82
N HIS A 53 0.75 10.69 -9.50
CA HIS A 53 0.28 9.97 -10.68
C HIS A 53 -0.34 10.93 -11.69
N ASP A 54 -0.28 10.57 -12.97
CA ASP A 54 -0.81 11.43 -14.05
C ASP A 54 -2.32 11.23 -14.27
N SER A 55 -2.94 10.30 -13.54
CA SER A 55 -4.37 10.00 -13.62
C SER A 55 -4.99 9.75 -12.24
N ILE A 56 -6.29 10.05 -12.09
CA ILE A 56 -7.07 9.63 -10.91
C ILE A 56 -7.20 8.10 -10.87
N SER A 57 -7.23 7.49 -12.07
CA SER A 57 -7.36 6.06 -12.23
C SER A 57 -6.01 5.37 -12.11
N ILE A 58 -5.90 4.47 -11.13
CA ILE A 58 -4.80 3.51 -11.05
C ILE A 58 -5.18 2.34 -11.95
N ASN A 59 -4.42 2.12 -13.03
CA ASN A 59 -4.66 1.06 -13.99
C ASN A 59 -3.78 -0.16 -13.69
N LEU A 60 -4.31 -1.35 -13.99
CA LEU A 60 -3.55 -2.59 -14.05
C LEU A 60 -2.84 -2.65 -15.42
N GLU A 61 -1.59 -2.23 -15.51
CA GLU A 61 -0.75 -2.59 -16.68
C GLU A 61 -0.22 -4.03 -16.59
N HIS A 62 -0.35 -4.66 -15.42
CA HIS A 62 0.12 -6.03 -15.23
C HIS A 62 -0.86 -7.07 -15.79
N ASP A 63 -0.24 -8.09 -16.40
CA ASP A 63 -0.70 -9.24 -17.17
C ASP A 63 -1.71 -10.17 -16.46
N TYR A 64 -2.62 -9.61 -15.68
CA TYR A 64 -3.77 -10.31 -15.15
C TYR A 64 -4.71 -10.56 -16.32
N LYS A 65 -4.62 -11.75 -16.91
CA LYS A 65 -5.68 -12.32 -17.77
C LYS A 65 -6.94 -12.47 -16.93
N THR A 66 -7.64 -11.37 -16.71
CA THR A 66 -8.85 -11.33 -15.91
C THR A 66 -9.95 -10.71 -16.74
N ASP A 67 -11.14 -11.31 -16.65
CA ASP A 67 -12.33 -10.81 -17.32
C ASP A 67 -12.47 -9.31 -17.10
N LYS A 68 -12.88 -8.60 -18.16
CA LYS A 68 -13.06 -7.14 -18.19
C LYS A 68 -13.81 -6.59 -16.96
N GLU A 69 -14.65 -7.41 -16.33
CA GLU A 69 -15.45 -7.11 -15.14
C GLU A 69 -14.61 -6.79 -13.88
N TYR A 70 -13.37 -7.29 -13.76
CA TYR A 70 -12.53 -7.08 -12.59
C TYR A 70 -11.47 -5.99 -12.78
N THR A 71 -11.23 -5.58 -14.03
CA THR A 71 -10.22 -4.60 -14.46
C THR A 71 -10.76 -3.18 -14.62
N GLU A 72 -12.02 -2.91 -14.28
CA GLU A 72 -12.54 -1.54 -14.35
C GLU A 72 -11.64 -0.60 -13.56
N ALA A 73 -11.23 0.49 -14.23
CA ALA A 73 -10.42 1.55 -13.68
C ALA A 73 -11.00 1.95 -12.32
N ILE A 74 -10.22 1.79 -11.26
CA ILE A 74 -10.63 2.35 -9.97
C ILE A 74 -10.59 3.86 -10.14
N LYS A 75 -11.76 4.48 -10.22
CA LYS A 75 -11.86 5.91 -9.97
C LYS A 75 -11.66 6.11 -8.48
N ASN A 76 -10.48 6.56 -8.08
CA ASN A 76 -10.27 7.04 -6.72
C ASN A 76 -10.97 8.38 -6.59
N ASP A 77 -12.29 8.38 -6.36
CA ASP A 77 -13.09 9.61 -6.28
C ASP A 77 -12.87 10.39 -4.97
N TYR A 78 -12.14 9.82 -4.01
CA TYR A 78 -12.25 10.23 -2.61
C TYR A 78 -11.05 11.00 -2.06
N PHE A 79 -9.81 10.74 -2.50
CA PHE A 79 -8.62 11.29 -1.82
C PHE A 79 -7.40 11.45 -2.75
N PHE A 80 -7.49 12.42 -3.66
CA PHE A 80 -6.33 12.96 -4.35
C PHE A 80 -6.28 14.47 -4.16
N GLU A 81 -5.07 15.02 -4.09
CA GLU A 81 -4.89 16.45 -4.33
C GLU A 81 -4.50 16.63 -5.79
N ILE A 82 -5.14 17.60 -6.45
CA ILE A 82 -4.77 18.02 -7.78
C ILE A 82 -3.56 18.93 -7.65
N ILE A 83 -2.50 18.61 -8.37
CA ILE A 83 -1.26 19.38 -8.43
C ILE A 83 -1.27 20.18 -9.73
N GLY A 84 -0.96 21.48 -9.62
CA GLY A 84 -0.66 22.34 -10.76
C GLY A 84 0.53 23.25 -10.47
N VAL A 85 0.88 24.08 -11.45
CA VAL A 85 1.93 25.11 -11.30
C VAL A 85 1.30 26.48 -11.48
N ASN A 86 1.51 27.36 -10.52
CA ASN A 86 0.97 28.71 -10.57
C ASN A 86 1.73 29.59 -11.58
N HIS A 87 1.22 30.81 -11.80
CA HIS A 87 1.85 31.81 -12.66
C HIS A 87 3.34 32.06 -12.35
N PHE A 88 3.76 31.91 -11.09
CA PHE A 88 5.14 32.10 -10.62
C PHE A 88 6.07 30.90 -10.82
N GLY A 89 5.56 29.77 -11.33
CA GLY A 89 6.35 28.55 -11.49
C GLY A 89 6.43 27.69 -10.23
N HIS A 90 5.65 27.97 -9.18
CA HIS A 90 5.61 27.15 -7.97
C HIS A 90 4.52 26.07 -8.07
N GLN A 91 4.86 24.87 -7.62
CA GLN A 91 3.91 23.76 -7.48
C GLN A 91 2.93 24.05 -6.33
N VAL A 92 1.65 23.87 -6.60
CA VAL A 92 0.54 24.08 -5.67
C VAL A 92 -0.40 22.89 -5.74
N SER A 93 -1.03 22.53 -4.62
CA SER A 93 -2.01 21.45 -4.57
C SER A 93 -3.35 21.92 -3.99
N ALA A 94 -4.44 21.34 -4.50
CA ALA A 94 -5.79 21.65 -4.06
C ALA A 94 -6.67 20.40 -4.05
N LYS A 95 -7.80 20.45 -3.34
CA LYS A 95 -8.74 19.33 -3.23
C LYS A 95 -9.62 19.15 -4.47
N SER A 96 -9.74 20.19 -5.31
CA SER A 96 -10.46 20.14 -6.57
C SER A 96 -9.80 21.04 -7.61
N TYR A 97 -10.22 20.92 -8.87
CA TYR A 97 -9.66 21.70 -9.97
C TYR A 97 -10.14 23.15 -9.88
N GLU A 98 -11.39 23.35 -9.45
CA GLU A 98 -11.98 24.67 -9.19
C GLU A 98 -11.20 25.40 -8.09
N ASP A 99 -10.91 24.71 -6.98
CA ASP A 99 -10.07 25.27 -5.90
C ASP A 99 -8.67 25.66 -6.41
N LEU A 100 -8.10 24.83 -7.29
CA LEU A 100 -6.80 25.07 -7.91
C LEU A 100 -6.81 26.36 -8.75
N LEU A 101 -7.84 26.52 -9.59
CA LEU A 101 -8.01 27.69 -10.47
C LEU A 101 -8.29 28.97 -9.67
N GLU A 102 -9.23 28.92 -8.72
CA GLU A 102 -9.68 30.10 -7.97
C GLU A 102 -8.61 30.62 -6.99
N LYS A 103 -7.89 29.72 -6.33
CA LYS A 103 -6.99 30.11 -5.22
C LYS A 103 -5.55 30.32 -5.65
N HIS A 104 -5.12 29.71 -6.76
CA HIS A 104 -3.69 29.62 -7.07
C HIS A 104 -3.26 30.17 -8.44
N GLN A 105 -4.13 30.84 -9.21
CA GLN A 105 -3.76 31.53 -10.46
C GLN A 105 -2.89 30.65 -11.38
N ILE A 106 -3.42 29.50 -11.75
CA ILE A 106 -2.72 28.45 -12.50
C ILE A 106 -2.50 28.90 -13.95
N LYS A 107 -1.35 28.53 -14.53
CA LYS A 107 -1.15 28.66 -15.97
C LYS A 107 -2.02 27.65 -16.69
N GLU A 108 -2.95 28.12 -17.53
CA GLU A 108 -3.67 27.27 -18.47
C GLU A 108 -2.64 26.50 -19.32
N GLU A 109 -2.85 25.19 -19.51
CA GLU A 109 -2.01 24.23 -20.28
C GLU A 109 -0.99 23.33 -19.53
N ILE A 110 -0.99 23.26 -18.19
CA ILE A 110 -0.09 22.32 -17.48
C ILE A 110 -0.78 20.98 -17.20
N PRO A 111 -0.14 19.82 -17.48
CA PRO A 111 -0.73 18.51 -17.19
C PRO A 111 -0.98 18.37 -15.69
N LEU A 112 -2.24 18.07 -15.34
CA LEU A 112 -2.64 17.82 -13.97
C LEU A 112 -1.99 16.55 -13.46
N LYS A 113 -1.42 16.62 -12.27
CA LYS A 113 -1.01 15.45 -11.51
C LYS A 113 -1.92 15.26 -10.30
N TYR A 114 -1.97 14.02 -9.84
CA TYR A 114 -2.79 13.59 -8.71
C TYR A 114 -1.86 13.06 -7.62
N SER A 115 -2.05 13.56 -6.40
CA SER A 115 -1.26 13.19 -5.23
C SER A 115 -2.07 12.28 -4.33
N PHE A 116 -1.65 11.02 -4.19
CA PHE A 116 -2.29 10.04 -3.32
C PHE A 116 -1.54 9.93 -1.99
N ARG A 117 -2.25 10.03 -0.86
CA ARG A 117 -1.64 9.88 0.45
C ARG A 117 -1.31 8.41 0.71
N ILE A 118 -0.07 8.15 1.15
CA ILE A 118 0.40 6.80 1.48
C ILE A 118 -0.43 6.17 2.60
N TYR A 119 -0.81 6.97 3.60
CA TYR A 119 -1.65 6.52 4.70
C TYR A 119 -3.00 5.97 4.21
N ASP A 120 -3.68 6.72 3.32
CA ASP A 120 -4.99 6.33 2.79
C ASP A 120 -4.88 5.07 1.91
N LEU A 121 -3.86 4.99 1.06
CA LEU A 121 -3.61 3.79 0.25
C LEU A 121 -3.35 2.56 1.13
N ASN A 122 -2.62 2.67 2.24
CA ASN A 122 -2.43 1.56 3.19
C ASN A 122 -3.74 1.09 3.84
N GLN A 123 -4.66 2.02 4.13
CA GLN A 123 -5.99 1.66 4.62
C GLN A 123 -6.78 0.85 3.57
N PHE A 124 -6.72 1.24 2.29
CA PHE A 124 -7.35 0.46 1.23
C PHE A 124 -6.72 -0.93 1.08
N ILE A 125 -5.39 -1.03 1.10
CA ILE A 125 -4.68 -2.31 1.02
C ILE A 125 -5.19 -3.25 2.13
N SER A 126 -5.23 -2.79 3.39
CA SER A 126 -5.73 -3.61 4.51
C SER A 126 -7.22 -3.96 4.42
N MET A 127 -8.06 -3.01 4.00
CA MET A 127 -9.49 -3.26 3.78
C MET A 127 -9.71 -4.36 2.74
N TYR A 128 -8.99 -4.33 1.62
CA TYR A 128 -9.12 -5.32 0.57
C TYR A 128 -8.52 -6.67 0.94
N VAL A 129 -7.41 -6.71 1.71
CA VAL A 129 -6.93 -7.96 2.34
C VAL A 129 -8.03 -8.56 3.23
N GLN A 130 -8.62 -7.75 4.10
CA GLN A 130 -9.67 -8.18 5.01
C GLN A 130 -10.89 -8.74 4.26
N GLN A 131 -11.38 -8.01 3.25
CA GLN A 131 -12.51 -8.45 2.45
C GLN A 131 -12.19 -9.70 1.64
N TRP A 132 -10.97 -9.82 1.12
CA TRP A 132 -10.52 -11.04 0.45
C TRP A 132 -10.53 -12.24 1.39
N LEU A 133 -10.02 -12.10 2.61
CA LEU A 133 -10.02 -13.19 3.60
C LEU A 133 -11.43 -13.61 4.01
N VAL A 134 -12.36 -12.66 4.12
CA VAL A 134 -13.76 -12.90 4.51
C VAL A 134 -14.59 -13.54 3.39
N PHE A 135 -14.45 -13.05 2.16
CA PHE A 135 -15.32 -13.42 1.04
C PHE A 135 -14.67 -14.38 0.04
N ASP A 136 -13.36 -14.59 0.13
CA ASP A 136 -12.56 -15.33 -0.86
C ASP A 136 -12.86 -14.88 -2.31
N SER A 137 -12.98 -13.57 -2.48
CA SER A 137 -13.32 -12.97 -3.76
C SER A 137 -12.07 -12.56 -4.50
N TYR A 138 -11.90 -13.10 -5.70
CA TYR A 138 -10.81 -12.73 -6.59
C TYR A 138 -10.77 -11.22 -6.90
N TYR A 139 -11.94 -10.56 -6.92
CA TYR A 139 -12.02 -9.10 -7.02
C TYR A 139 -11.23 -8.40 -5.90
N HIS A 140 -11.46 -8.78 -4.63
CA HIS A 140 -10.78 -8.14 -3.51
C HIS A 140 -9.27 -8.43 -3.51
N TRP A 141 -8.86 -9.62 -3.93
CA TRP A 141 -7.46 -9.97 -4.14
C TRP A 141 -6.79 -9.05 -5.18
N VAL A 142 -7.40 -8.92 -6.37
CA VAL A 142 -6.87 -8.06 -7.44
C VAL A 142 -6.80 -6.59 -7.00
N LYS A 143 -7.83 -6.09 -6.28
CA LYS A 143 -7.83 -4.71 -5.77
C LYS A 143 -6.72 -4.50 -4.75
N TRP A 144 -6.51 -5.43 -3.83
CA TRP A 144 -5.38 -5.39 -2.90
C TRP A 144 -4.04 -5.31 -3.65
N GLN A 145 -3.80 -6.21 -4.61
CA GLN A 145 -2.56 -6.23 -5.39
C GLN A 145 -2.35 -4.92 -6.15
N LEU A 146 -3.40 -4.36 -6.76
CA LEU A 146 -3.32 -3.11 -7.50
C LEU A 146 -2.79 -1.95 -6.65
N TYR A 147 -3.38 -1.70 -5.48
CA TYR A 147 -2.93 -0.60 -4.62
C TYR A 147 -1.53 -0.85 -4.04
N PHE A 148 -1.23 -2.10 -3.71
CA PHE A 148 0.06 -2.51 -3.18
C PHE A 148 1.19 -2.31 -4.22
N ASP A 149 1.01 -2.88 -5.41
CA ASP A 149 1.96 -2.79 -6.51
C ASP A 149 2.07 -1.35 -7.04
N PHE A 150 0.98 -0.57 -7.00
CA PHE A 150 1.00 0.86 -7.33
C PHE A 150 1.96 1.65 -6.43
N ILE A 151 1.86 1.50 -5.10
CA ILE A 151 2.79 2.16 -4.17
C ILE A 151 4.21 1.73 -4.50
N ILE A 152 4.47 0.43 -4.58
CA ILE A 152 5.81 -0.14 -4.85
C ILE A 152 6.43 0.43 -6.12
N SER A 153 5.65 0.55 -7.20
CA SER A 153 6.12 1.05 -8.50
C SER A 153 6.62 2.50 -8.45
N LYS A 154 6.22 3.25 -7.43
CA LYS A 154 6.52 4.68 -7.24
C LYS A 154 7.63 4.93 -6.24
N LEU A 155 8.17 3.89 -5.61
CA LEU A 155 9.23 3.99 -4.61
C LEU A 155 10.62 3.74 -5.20
N ASN A 156 11.60 4.45 -4.67
CA ASN A 156 13.01 4.09 -4.84
C ASN A 156 13.33 2.80 -4.06
N THR A 157 14.47 2.16 -4.35
CA THR A 157 14.83 0.86 -3.76
C THR A 157 14.77 0.87 -2.22
N PRO A 158 15.38 1.82 -1.49
CA PRO A 158 15.34 1.80 -0.02
C PRO A 158 13.92 1.92 0.57
N SER A 159 13.11 2.87 0.08
CA SER A 159 11.73 3.05 0.57
C SER A 159 10.84 1.87 0.17
N LYS A 160 11.06 1.30 -1.03
CA LYS A 160 10.37 0.10 -1.51
C LYS A 160 10.62 -1.08 -0.58
N GLU A 161 11.87 -1.35 -0.24
CA GLU A 161 12.21 -2.48 0.62
C GLU A 161 11.72 -2.30 2.06
N LEU A 162 11.79 -1.09 2.62
CA LEU A 162 11.18 -0.80 3.93
C LEU A 162 9.67 -0.99 3.91
N PHE A 163 9.00 -0.55 2.85
CA PHE A 163 7.55 -0.75 2.69
C PHE A 163 7.18 -2.25 2.61
N LEU A 164 7.91 -3.03 1.81
CA LEU A 164 7.75 -4.48 1.69
C LEU A 164 8.03 -5.20 3.02
N TYR A 165 9.06 -4.77 3.75
CA TYR A 165 9.40 -5.31 5.06
C TYR A 165 8.32 -5.01 6.11
N MET A 166 7.77 -3.79 6.14
CA MET A 166 6.63 -3.45 7.00
C MET A 166 5.45 -4.39 6.76
N TRP A 167 5.10 -4.63 5.50
CA TRP A 167 4.01 -5.55 5.15
C TRP A 167 4.32 -7.01 5.47
N THR A 168 5.59 -7.43 5.37
CA THR A 168 6.04 -8.73 5.87
C THR A 168 5.82 -8.87 7.38
N LEU A 169 6.15 -7.83 8.16
CA LEU A 169 5.89 -7.83 9.60
C LEU A 169 4.39 -7.90 9.91
N ILE A 170 3.58 -7.11 9.21
CA ILE A 170 2.12 -7.15 9.36
C ILE A 170 1.61 -8.56 9.10
N PHE A 171 1.98 -9.17 7.97
CA PHE A 171 1.54 -10.51 7.59
C PHE A 171 2.09 -11.63 8.48
N ASN A 172 3.20 -11.42 9.20
CA ASN A 172 3.68 -12.40 10.17
C ASN A 172 3.03 -12.21 11.56
N GLU A 173 2.69 -10.98 11.95
CA GLU A 173 1.98 -10.69 13.21
C GLU A 173 0.51 -11.09 13.15
N VAL A 174 -0.11 -10.93 11.99
CA VAL A 174 -1.33 -11.65 11.68
C VAL A 174 -0.91 -13.10 11.54
N GLU A 175 -0.91 -13.85 12.64
CA GLU A 175 -0.64 -15.30 12.64
C GLU A 175 -1.67 -15.98 11.75
N PHE A 176 -1.42 -15.98 10.43
CA PHE A 176 -2.24 -16.58 9.38
C PHE A 176 -2.18 -18.10 9.52
N GLU A 177 -2.74 -18.62 10.60
CA GLU A 177 -3.04 -20.02 10.77
C GLU A 177 -3.87 -20.49 9.57
N HIS A 178 -3.61 -21.71 9.09
CA HIS A 178 -4.31 -22.28 7.92
C HIS A 178 -5.84 -22.23 8.03
N ASN A 179 -6.38 -22.15 9.25
CA ASN A 179 -7.81 -22.08 9.54
C ASN A 179 -8.44 -20.70 9.26
N LEU A 180 -7.64 -19.68 8.95
CA LEU A 180 -8.06 -18.33 8.54
C LEU A 180 -8.34 -18.22 7.06
N PHE A 181 -7.99 -19.23 6.27
CA PHE A 181 -8.30 -19.30 4.85
C PHE A 181 -9.51 -20.20 4.65
N LYS A 182 -10.34 -19.83 3.69
CA LYS A 182 -11.50 -20.63 3.28
C LYS A 182 -11.07 -21.99 2.75
N ASP A 183 -9.98 -22.04 1.98
CA ASP A 183 -9.42 -23.27 1.43
C ASP A 183 -7.89 -23.23 1.22
N VAL A 184 -7.34 -24.35 0.73
CA VAL A 184 -5.91 -24.53 0.45
C VAL A 184 -5.43 -23.64 -0.70
N ASN A 185 -6.28 -23.33 -1.67
CA ASN A 185 -5.91 -22.48 -2.80
C ASN A 185 -5.75 -21.03 -2.36
N GLN A 186 -6.69 -20.51 -1.56
CA GLN A 186 -6.59 -19.17 -0.98
C GLN A 186 -5.33 -19.02 -0.13
N TYR A 187 -5.03 -20.02 0.72
CA TYR A 187 -3.79 -20.06 1.49
C TYR A 187 -2.55 -20.08 0.58
N LYS A 188 -2.55 -20.90 -0.46
CA LYS A 188 -1.43 -21.00 -1.41
C LYS A 188 -1.17 -19.66 -2.10
N MET A 189 -2.22 -18.98 -2.56
CA MET A 189 -2.12 -17.64 -3.16
C MET A 189 -1.49 -16.63 -2.21
N PHE A 190 -1.95 -16.59 -0.95
CA PHE A 190 -1.37 -15.73 0.08
C PHE A 190 0.12 -16.04 0.29
N ARG A 191 0.45 -17.31 0.52
CA ARG A 191 1.81 -17.77 0.78
C ARG A 191 2.76 -17.40 -0.36
N ASP A 192 2.37 -17.69 -1.61
CA ASP A 192 3.22 -17.43 -2.78
C ASP A 192 3.52 -15.92 -2.91
N LYS A 193 2.52 -15.05 -2.74
CA LYS A 193 2.74 -13.59 -2.75
C LYS A 193 3.53 -13.09 -1.54
N LEU A 194 3.37 -13.69 -0.36
CA LEU A 194 4.20 -13.37 0.81
C LEU A 194 5.66 -13.76 0.59
N ASP A 195 5.94 -14.88 -0.05
CA ASP A 195 7.29 -15.32 -0.39
C ASP A 195 7.93 -14.36 -1.41
N ASP A 196 7.17 -13.87 -2.40
CA ASP A 196 7.63 -12.84 -3.34
C ASP A 196 7.99 -11.53 -2.63
N ILE A 197 7.12 -11.05 -1.73
CA ILE A 197 7.35 -9.85 -0.92
C ILE A 197 8.63 -10.00 -0.08
N LYS A 198 8.80 -11.13 0.61
CA LYS A 198 9.97 -11.43 1.44
C LYS A 198 11.26 -11.41 0.62
N LYS A 199 11.24 -12.02 -0.56
CA LYS A 199 12.38 -12.05 -1.47
C LYS A 199 12.80 -10.64 -1.90
N GLU A 200 11.83 -9.79 -2.22
CA GLU A 200 12.08 -8.40 -2.61
C GLU A 200 12.51 -7.50 -1.45
N SER A 201 12.16 -7.80 -0.19
CA SER A 201 12.63 -7.07 1.01
C SER A 201 13.91 -7.63 1.64
N SER A 202 14.57 -8.60 1.00
CA SER A 202 15.63 -9.38 1.63
C SER A 202 16.88 -8.57 1.97
N TYR A 203 17.18 -7.46 1.29
CA TYR A 203 18.35 -6.64 1.62
C TYR A 203 18.15 -5.90 2.95
N VAL A 204 17.02 -5.22 3.16
CA VAL A 204 16.67 -4.63 4.47
C VAL A 204 16.70 -5.68 5.58
N GLU A 205 16.12 -6.86 5.36
CA GLU A 205 16.14 -7.95 6.36
C GLU A 205 17.58 -8.39 6.70
N ASN A 206 18.44 -8.52 5.69
CA ASN A 206 19.84 -8.86 5.88
C ASN A 206 20.63 -7.78 6.64
N GLU A 207 20.39 -6.50 6.35
CA GLU A 207 21.02 -5.40 7.09
C GLU A 207 20.57 -5.38 8.56
N ILE A 208 19.28 -5.60 8.83
CA ILE A 208 18.74 -5.73 10.20
C ILE A 208 19.44 -6.86 10.95
N ILE A 209 19.62 -8.03 10.31
CA ILE A 209 20.34 -9.16 10.91
C ILE A 209 21.78 -8.79 11.25
N LYS A 210 22.48 -8.07 10.36
CA LYS A 210 23.86 -7.61 10.59
C LYS A 210 23.92 -6.64 11.78
N ILE A 211 23.02 -5.67 11.87
CA ILE A 211 23.01 -4.67 12.94
C ILE A 211 22.72 -5.35 14.29
N ARG A 212 21.74 -6.25 14.35
CA ARG A 212 21.44 -7.06 15.55
C ARG A 212 22.64 -7.90 16.01
N LYS A 213 23.41 -8.47 15.08
CA LYS A 213 24.64 -9.22 15.40
C LYS A 213 25.75 -8.33 15.95
N LYS A 214 25.88 -7.09 15.47
CA LYS A 214 26.86 -6.11 15.99
C LYS A 214 26.56 -5.67 17.42
N LYS A 215 25.28 -5.43 17.76
CA LYS A 215 24.85 -5.01 19.11
C LYS A 215 24.99 -6.10 20.19
N LYS A 216 25.21 -7.36 19.81
CA LYS A 216 25.43 -8.50 20.73
C LYS A 216 26.90 -8.76 21.07
N LYS A 217 27.84 -8.01 20.48
CA LYS A 217 29.27 -8.04 20.81
C LYS A 217 29.62 -6.86 21.71
#